data_AF-A0A3M2L5T3-F1
#
_entry.id   AF-A0A3M2L5T3-F1
#
_cell.length_a   1.000
_cell.length_b   1.000
_cell.length_c   1.000
_cell.angle_alpha   90.00
_cell.angle_beta   90.00
_cell.angle_gamma   90.00
#
_symmetry.space_group_name_H-M   'P 1'
#
loop_
_entity.id
_entity.type
_entity.pdbx_description
1 polymer ?
#
loop_
_entity_poly.entity_id
_entity_poly.type
_entity_poly.pdbx_seq_one_letter_code
_entity_poly.pdbx_strand_id
1 'polypeptide(L)'
;MRYPWALALTLLVEVPIYTAMLVTAKAFRPARAAATGTAVNLVSHPLLWSIISRAAPNAFWATLIVAEIGVCLLEAALVYAVRRRRPGELLLISVTANAASLLAGFLV
;
A
#
# COMPACT_ATOMS: atom_id res chain seq x y z
N MET A 1 3.53 -17.44 2.70
CA MET A 1 2.43 -17.31 1.72
C MET A 1 3.00 -17.27 0.30
N ARG A 2 2.28 -17.73 -0.75
CA ARG A 2 2.68 -17.50 -2.15
C ARG A 2 2.22 -16.11 -2.60
N TYR A 3 2.97 -15.47 -3.50
CA TYR A 3 2.71 -14.09 -3.94
C TYR A 3 1.25 -13.78 -4.34
N PRO A 4 0.56 -14.60 -5.15
CA PRO A 4 -0.81 -14.27 -5.57
C PRO A 4 -1.79 -14.17 -4.38
N TRP A 5 -1.59 -14.98 -3.35
CA TRP A 5 -2.40 -14.95 -2.14
C TRP A 5 -2.09 -13.73 -1.28
N ALA A 6 -0.81 -13.37 -1.16
CA ALA A 6 -0.40 -12.16 -0.46
C ALA A 6 -1.01 -10.93 -1.12
N LEU A 7 -0.89 -10.81 -2.45
CA LEU A 7 -1.48 -9.71 -3.21
C LEU A 7 -3.01 -9.66 -3.07
N ALA A 8 -3.70 -10.81 -3.08
CA ALA A 8 -5.15 -10.85 -2.89
C ALA A 8 -5.57 -10.34 -1.50
N LEU A 9 -4.85 -10.75 -0.45
CA LEU A 9 -5.08 -10.25 0.91
C LEU A 9 -4.84 -8.74 1.00
N THR A 10 -3.73 -8.28 0.43
CA THR A 10 -3.40 -6.85 0.36
C THR A 10 -4.52 -6.06 -0.31
N LEU A 11 -4.98 -6.47 -1.50
CA LEU A 11 -6.06 -5.79 -2.20
C LEU A 11 -7.36 -5.80 -1.39
N LEU A 12 -7.65 -6.90 -0.68
CA LEU A 12 -8.85 -7.01 0.16
C LEU A 12 -8.81 -6.04 1.35
N VAL A 13 -7.62 -5.76 1.91
CA VAL A 13 -7.45 -4.88 3.07
C VAL A 13 -7.29 -3.41 2.66
N GLU A 14 -6.41 -3.14 1.70
CA GLU A 14 -5.99 -1.78 1.38
C GLU A 14 -6.99 -1.03 0.50
N VAL A 15 -7.65 -1.69 -0.45
CA VAL A 15 -8.59 -1.02 -1.36
C VAL A 15 -9.78 -0.40 -0.62
N PRO A 16 -10.41 -1.07 0.38
CA PRO A 16 -11.43 -0.45 1.21
C PRO A 16 -10.93 0.77 1.99
N ILE A 17 -9.71 0.71 2.56
CA ILE A 17 -9.11 1.81 3.33
C ILE A 17 -8.86 3.01 2.42
N TYR A 18 -8.19 2.79 1.28
CA TYR A 18 -7.98 3.82 0.26
C TYR A 18 -9.31 4.43 -0.19
N THR A 19 -10.31 3.60 -0.46
CA THR A 19 -11.63 4.06 -0.91
C THR A 19 -12.29 4.94 0.13
N ALA A 20 -12.38 4.47 1.38
CA ALA A 20 -13.01 5.19 2.47
C ALA A 20 -12.32 6.54 2.75
N MET A 21 -10.99 6.54 2.88
CA MET A 21 -10.25 7.75 3.22
C MET A 21 -10.24 8.77 2.07
N LEU A 22 -10.06 8.33 0.83
CA LEU A 22 -10.07 9.24 -0.33
C LEU A 22 -11.46 9.82 -0.61
N VAL A 23 -12.53 9.05 -0.39
CA VAL A 23 -13.91 9.56 -0.50
C VAL A 23 -14.21 10.54 0.63
N THR A 24 -13.84 10.21 1.87
CA THR A 24 -14.04 11.08 3.05
C THR A 24 -13.27 12.40 2.89
N ALA A 25 -12.06 12.35 2.33
CA ALA A 25 -11.28 13.52 1.99
C ALA A 25 -11.86 14.34 0.82
N LYS A 26 -12.96 13.89 0.19
CA LYS A 26 -13.55 14.46 -1.04
C LYS A 26 -12.55 14.52 -2.20
N ALA A 27 -11.61 13.56 -2.25
CA ALA A 27 -10.58 13.52 -3.29
C ALA A 27 -11.11 12.88 -4.59
N PHE A 28 -11.95 11.85 -4.46
CA PHE A 28 -12.49 11.06 -5.58
C PHE A 28 -13.93 10.59 -5.32
N ARG A 29 -14.62 10.17 -6.39
CA ARG A 29 -15.84 9.35 -6.29
C ARG A 29 -15.47 7.92 -5.88
N PRO A 30 -16.36 7.15 -5.22
CA PRO A 30 -16.03 5.81 -4.70
C PRO A 30 -15.38 4.87 -5.72
N ALA A 31 -15.96 4.72 -6.91
CA ALA A 31 -15.41 3.85 -7.95
C ALA A 31 -13.99 4.26 -8.38
N ARG A 32 -13.72 5.57 -8.48
CA ARG A 32 -12.40 6.08 -8.84
C ARG A 32 -11.40 5.97 -7.70
N ALA A 33 -11.86 6.05 -6.45
CA ALA A 33 -11.01 5.82 -5.28
C ALA A 33 -10.57 4.35 -5.20
N ALA A 34 -11.52 3.41 -5.39
CA ALA A 34 -11.22 1.98 -5.43
C ALA A 34 -10.28 1.61 -6.58
N ALA A 35 -10.52 2.14 -7.78
CA ALA A 35 -9.65 1.93 -8.94
C ALA A 35 -8.24 2.50 -8.70
N THR A 36 -8.14 3.70 -8.11
CA THR A 36 -6.85 4.30 -7.74
C THR A 36 -6.10 3.42 -6.74
N GLY A 37 -6.76 3.00 -5.64
CA GLY A 37 -6.15 2.13 -4.63
C GLY A 37 -5.65 0.82 -5.23
N THR A 38 -6.46 0.19 -6.09
CA THR A 38 -6.09 -1.05 -6.80
C THR A 38 -4.87 -0.82 -7.69
N ALA A 39 -4.86 0.23 -8.51
CA ALA A 39 -3.75 0.51 -9.42
C ALA A 39 -2.44 0.81 -8.67
N VAL A 40 -2.52 1.58 -7.57
CA VAL A 40 -1.38 1.87 -6.70
C VAL A 40 -0.79 0.58 -6.15
N ASN A 41 -1.64 -0.29 -5.61
CA ASN A 41 -1.24 -1.59 -5.04
C ASN A 41 -0.61 -2.52 -6.09
N LEU A 42 -1.19 -2.59 -7.29
CA LEU A 42 -0.65 -3.40 -8.39
C LEU A 42 0.72 -2.92 -8.88
N VAL A 43 1.10 -1.67 -8.62
CA VAL A 43 2.41 -1.12 -8.95
C VAL A 43 3.40 -1.31 -7.80
N SER A 44 2.99 -1.06 -6.55
CA SER A 44 3.87 -1.09 -5.38
C SER A 44 4.21 -2.51 -4.92
N HIS A 45 3.24 -3.41 -4.84
CA HIS A 45 3.41 -4.73 -4.22
C HIS A 45 4.29 -5.72 -5.00
N PRO A 46 4.31 -5.76 -6.34
CA PRO A 46 5.31 -6.57 -7.05
C PRO A 46 6.75 -6.18 -6.70
N LEU A 47 7.01 -4.87 -6.54
CA LEU A 47 8.31 -4.34 -6.17
C LEU A 47 8.66 -4.72 -4.72
N LEU A 48 7.74 -4.49 -3.78
CA LEU A 48 7.88 -4.88 -2.38
C LEU A 48 8.21 -6.36 -2.24
N TRP A 49 7.42 -7.21 -2.89
CA TRP A 49 7.59 -8.66 -2.85
C TRP A 49 8.95 -9.09 -3.42
N SER A 50 9.39 -8.49 -4.54
CA SER A 50 10.69 -8.78 -5.13
C SER A 50 11.84 -8.41 -4.21
N ILE A 51 11.73 -7.32 -3.44
CA ILE A 51 12.75 -6.88 -2.48
C ILE A 51 12.80 -7.84 -1.29
N ILE A 52 11.66 -8.09 -0.65
CA ILE A 52 11.58 -8.92 0.58
C ILE A 52 11.95 -10.38 0.28
N SER A 53 11.54 -10.93 -0.87
CA SER A 53 11.85 -12.32 -1.24
C SER A 53 13.35 -12.59 -1.43
N ARG A 54 14.17 -11.54 -1.57
CA ARG A 54 15.63 -11.63 -1.72
C ARG A 54 16.38 -11.23 -0.45
N ALA A 55 15.67 -10.88 0.62
CA ALA A 55 16.29 -10.46 1.86
C ALA A 55 17.05 -11.62 2.52
N ALA A 56 18.28 -11.35 2.96
CA ALA A 56 19.03 -12.30 3.76
C ALA A 56 18.37 -12.48 5.13
N PRO A 57 18.36 -13.69 5.74
CA PRO A 57 17.67 -13.94 7.01
C PRO A 57 18.09 -13.00 8.15
N ASN A 58 19.37 -12.64 8.23
CA ASN A 58 19.91 -11.74 9.26
C ASN A 58 19.56 -10.25 9.02
N ALA A 59 19.15 -9.89 7.81
CA ALA A 59 18.78 -8.53 7.43
C ALA A 59 17.26 -8.37 7.19
N PHE A 60 16.49 -9.45 7.29
CA PHE A 60 15.07 -9.49 6.91
C PHE A 60 14.25 -8.34 7.49
N TRP A 61 14.34 -8.12 8.81
CA TRP A 61 13.59 -7.06 9.48
C TRP A 61 13.99 -5.65 9.02
N ALA A 62 15.29 -5.41 8.83
CA ALA A 62 15.77 -4.14 8.32
C ALA A 62 15.30 -3.91 6.87
N THR A 63 15.38 -4.94 6.02
CA THR A 63 14.90 -4.89 4.64
C THR A 63 13.39 -4.64 4.59
N LEU A 64 12.61 -5.33 5.43
CA LEU A 64 11.17 -5.14 5.53
C LEU A 64 10.84 -3.69 5.89
N ILE A 65 11.40 -3.15 6.96
CA ILE A 65 11.13 -1.78 7.41
C ILE A 65 11.46 -0.75 6.31
N VAL A 66 12.64 -0.86 5.69
CA VAL A 66 13.04 0.06 4.62
C VAL A 66 12.12 -0.07 3.40
N ALA A 67 11.75 -1.30 3.02
CA ALA A 67 10.88 -1.54 1.89
C ALA A 67 9.46 -0.99 2.14
N GLU A 68 8.90 -1.19 3.33
CA GLU A 68 7.59 -0.64 3.74
C GLU A 68 7.58 0.89 3.72
N ILE A 69 8.62 1.53 4.26
CA ILE A 69 8.77 2.99 4.18
C ILE A 69 8.81 3.44 2.71
N GLY A 70 9.60 2.74 1.88
CA GLY A 70 9.71 3.03 0.45
C GLY A 70 8.38 2.88 -0.29
N VAL A 71 7.61 1.83 0.01
CA VAL A 71 6.27 1.61 -0.55
C VAL A 71 5.32 2.72 -0.11
N CYS A 72 5.28 3.05 1.17
CA CYS A 72 4.40 4.11 1.67
C CYS A 72 4.65 5.45 0.95
N LEU A 73 5.93 5.79 0.73
CA LEU A 73 6.32 6.99 -0.03
C LEU A 73 5.94 6.89 -1.50
N LEU A 74 6.19 5.75 -2.14
CA LEU A 74 5.86 5.50 -3.54
C LEU A 74 4.36 5.63 -3.78
N GLU A 75 3.54 4.98 -2.97
CA GLU A 75 2.10 5.00 -3.09
C GLU A 75 1.51 6.40 -2.88
N ALA A 76 1.98 7.12 -1.86
CA ALA A 76 1.61 8.51 -1.65
C ALA A 76 1.96 9.37 -2.87
N ALA A 77 3.13 9.16 -3.48
CA ALA A 77 3.55 9.86 -4.69
C ALA A 77 2.69 9.50 -5.92
N LEU A 78 2.33 8.22 -6.10
CA LEU A 78 1.46 7.76 -7.18
C LEU A 78 0.06 8.40 -7.06
N VAL A 79 -0.52 8.41 -5.86
CA VAL A 79 -1.81 9.07 -5.64
C VAL A 79 -1.70 10.58 -5.85
N TYR A 80 -0.61 11.19 -5.40
CA TYR A 80 -0.35 12.62 -5.62
C TYR A 80 -0.28 12.99 -7.10
N ALA A 81 0.37 12.14 -7.91
CA ALA A 81 0.45 12.33 -9.35
C ALA A 81 -0.93 12.32 -10.03
N VAL A 82 -1.84 11.45 -9.57
CA VAL A 82 -3.23 11.38 -10.07
C VAL A 82 -4.09 12.54 -9.52
N ARG A 83 -3.87 12.93 -8.26
CA ARG A 83 -4.64 13.97 -7.56
C ARG A 83 -3.77 14.74 -6.59
N ARG A 84 -3.38 15.95 -7.00
CA ARG A 84 -2.58 16.88 -6.20
C ARG A 84 -3.30 17.26 -4.91
N ARG A 85 -2.87 16.68 -3.80
CA ARG A 85 -3.37 16.90 -2.44
C ARG A 85 -2.22 17.16 -1.47
N ARG A 86 -2.54 17.49 -0.22
CA ARG A 86 -1.51 17.70 0.81
C ARG A 86 -0.71 16.39 0.98
N PRO A 87 0.62 16.40 0.79
CA PRO A 87 1.43 15.18 0.87
C PRO A 87 1.26 14.41 2.18
N GLY A 88 1.11 15.13 3.30
CA GLY A 88 0.87 14.51 4.61
C GLY A 88 -0.43 13.71 4.70
N GLU A 89 -1.51 14.15 4.04
CA GLU A 89 -2.77 13.39 3.99
C GLU A 89 -2.59 12.09 3.20
N LEU A 90 -1.89 12.16 2.06
CA LEU A 90 -1.67 10.99 1.21
C LEU A 90 -0.73 9.98 1.86
N LEU A 91 0.29 10.46 2.57
CA LEU A 91 1.18 9.61 3.35
C LEU A 91 0.43 8.92 4.50
N LEU A 92 -0.44 9.65 5.20
CA LEU A 92 -1.27 9.06 6.25
C LEU A 92 -2.17 7.95 5.71
N ILE A 93 -2.79 8.15 4.55
CA ILE A 93 -3.62 7.12 3.90
C ILE A 93 -2.78 5.88 3.59
N SER A 94 -1.63 6.06 2.93
CA SER A 94 -0.76 4.95 2.53
C SER A 94 -0.21 4.19 3.74
N VAL A 95 0.30 4.89 4.76
CA VAL A 95 0.79 4.27 6.00
C VAL A 95 -0.32 3.50 6.72
N THR A 96 -1.54 4.05 6.78
CA THR A 96 -2.68 3.37 7.42
C THR A 96 -3.04 2.08 6.68
N ALA A 97 -3.09 2.13 5.34
CA ALA A 97 -3.37 0.97 4.50
C ALA A 97 -2.29 -0.12 4.66
N ASN A 98 -1.01 0.24 4.53
CA ASN A 98 0.11 -0.70 4.63
C ASN A 98 0.23 -1.28 6.04
N ALA A 99 0.05 -0.48 7.09
CA ALA A 99 0.06 -1.01 8.46
C ALA A 99 -1.05 -2.03 8.70
N ALA A 100 -2.26 -1.78 8.21
CA ALA A 100 -3.36 -2.74 8.30
C ALA A 100 -3.09 -4.02 7.48
N SER A 101 -2.54 -3.87 6.28
CA SER A 101 -2.16 -4.96 5.37
C SER A 101 -1.06 -5.84 5.96
N LEU A 102 -0.01 -5.23 6.52
CA LEU A 102 1.10 -5.90 7.20
C LEU A 102 0.62 -6.67 8.43
N LEU A 103 -0.22 -6.04 9.26
CA LEU A 103 -0.83 -6.72 10.42
C LEU A 103 -1.70 -7.90 9.99
N ALA A 104 -2.52 -7.74 8.96
CA ALA A 104 -3.30 -8.85 8.41
C ALA A 104 -2.39 -9.98 7.95
N GLY A 105 -1.28 -9.67 7.26
CA GLY A 105 -0.28 -10.65 6.84
C GLY A 105 0.42 -11.40 7.98
N PHE A 106 0.52 -10.83 9.19
CA PHE A 106 1.03 -11.53 10.37
C PHE A 106 0.02 -12.48 11.01
N LEU A 107 -1.28 -12.35 10.68
CA LEU A 107 -2.35 -13.16 11.27
C LEU A 107 -2.70 -14.42 10.46
N VAL A 108 -2.16 -14.59 9.25
CA VAL A 108 -2.43 -15.71 8.33
C VAL A 108 -1.16 -16.31 7.74
#